data_AF-A0A3M1SCC4-F1
#
_entry.id   AF-A0A3M1SCC4-F1
#
_cell.length_a   1.000
_cell.length_b   1.000
_cell.length_c   1.000
_cell.angle_alpha   90.00
_cell.angle_beta   90.00
_cell.angle_gamma   90.00
#
_symmetry.space_group_name_H-M   'P 1'
#
loop_
_entity.id
_entity.type
_entity.pdbx_description
1 polymer ?
#
loop_
_entity_poly.entity_id
_entity_poly.type
_entity_poly.pdbx_seq_one_letter_code
_entity_poly.pdbx_strand_id
1 'polypeptide(L)'
;MFVYDASGRLVAEYSTIVANSTDAKVAYLTNDHLGSPRINTDANGNVTARHDYHPFGEEIGTLAVVPGSPQPRTTAVGYQSDSVRQKFTGYERDNETDLDFAQARMYSYSHGRFASIDSNLESAKLEMPQSWNRYTYVLSNPLVYIDPNGELWVASGNKDNPFQWVDECGKGQICFEVIAVGIGNKLRVYGSNNAYDITDYQANENGVINVRELSRHHNARFIVADGQNVPEEYLNIDAAMNLFNAAYDYNKLYPNDEKLVFTAGSESTGKPGMCGKRPCHSGHKGDDIDLRYMDKNGKPIRGNNAVEKADVERTKTLIDLFTGRIGFGGNRNEVYTGNQSKFGLPPIPPRTEKKHTNHLHVGMQEVSTFRARTKRR
;
A
#
# COMPACT_ATOMS: atom_id res chain seq x y z
N MET A 1 -17.25 8.88 20.09
CA MET A 1 -16.84 9.62 18.88
C MET A 1 -15.39 10.04 19.04
N PHE A 2 -14.56 9.83 18.03
CA PHE A 2 -13.12 10.13 18.06
C PHE A 2 -12.82 11.42 17.32
N VAL A 3 -11.90 12.24 17.83
CA VAL A 3 -11.47 13.49 17.20
C VAL A 3 -9.96 13.49 17.02
N TYR A 4 -9.52 13.78 15.80
CA TYR A 4 -8.11 13.74 15.39
C TYR A 4 -7.63 15.14 14.97
N ASP A 5 -6.33 15.39 15.16
CA ASP A 5 -5.69 16.59 14.63
C ASP A 5 -5.37 16.46 13.13
N ALA A 6 -4.81 17.53 12.54
CA ALA A 6 -4.43 17.56 11.12
C ALA A 6 -3.30 16.56 10.77
N SER A 7 -2.60 16.01 11.76
CA SER A 7 -1.57 14.99 11.60
C SER A 7 -2.10 13.58 11.87
N GLY A 8 -3.41 13.41 12.07
CA GLY A 8 -4.07 12.12 12.30
C GLY A 8 -3.91 11.58 13.73
N ARG A 9 -3.43 12.37 14.68
CA ARG A 9 -3.29 11.94 16.08
C ARG A 9 -4.60 12.12 16.84
N LEU A 10 -4.98 11.14 17.65
CA LEU A 10 -6.18 11.23 18.47
C LEU A 10 -5.99 12.28 19.57
N VAL A 11 -6.86 13.29 19.60
CA VAL A 11 -6.80 14.39 20.58
C VAL A 11 -7.95 14.36 21.58
N ALA A 12 -9.08 13.73 21.23
CA ALA A 12 -10.19 13.55 22.16
C ALA A 12 -11.05 12.32 21.84
N GLU A 13 -11.59 11.70 22.89
CA GLU A 13 -12.67 10.72 22.82
C GLU A 13 -13.91 11.22 23.58
N TYR A 14 -15.05 11.18 22.90
CA TYR A 14 -16.36 11.47 23.46
C TYR A 14 -17.10 10.16 23.72
N SER A 15 -17.61 10.00 24.94
CA SER A 15 -18.41 8.82 25.30
C SER A 15 -19.60 8.64 24.35
N THR A 16 -19.88 7.39 23.97
CA THR A 16 -21.05 7.01 23.18
C THR A 16 -22.24 6.62 24.05
N ILE A 17 -22.07 6.62 25.39
CA ILE A 17 -23.15 6.36 26.33
C ILE A 17 -24.05 7.59 26.37
N VAL A 18 -25.35 7.38 26.10
CA VAL A 18 -26.35 8.44 26.23
C VAL A 18 -26.46 8.81 27.70
N ALA A 19 -26.00 10.01 28.04
CA ALA A 19 -26.07 10.58 29.36
C ALA A 19 -26.62 12.01 29.26
N ASN A 20 -27.06 12.58 30.38
CA ASN A 20 -27.36 14.01 30.41
C ASN A 20 -26.11 14.80 30.00
N SER A 21 -26.28 15.98 29.41
CA SER A 21 -25.17 16.82 28.96
C SER A 21 -24.17 17.17 30.07
N THR A 22 -24.61 17.16 31.33
CA THR A 22 -23.78 17.33 32.54
C THR A 22 -22.97 16.09 32.92
N ASP A 23 -23.38 14.91 32.48
CA ASP A 23 -22.77 13.61 32.79
C ASP A 23 -21.98 13.04 31.60
N ALA A 24 -22.12 13.66 30.42
CA ALA A 24 -21.40 13.29 29.21
C ALA A 24 -19.89 13.46 29.44
N LYS A 25 -19.16 12.34 29.35
CA LYS A 25 -17.71 12.33 29.57
C LYS A 25 -16.96 12.62 28.29
N VAL A 26 -16.07 13.60 28.36
CA VAL A 26 -15.06 13.92 27.34
C VAL A 26 -13.71 13.62 27.94
N ALA A 27 -12.87 12.88 27.20
CA ALA A 27 -11.48 12.67 27.52
C ALA A 27 -10.61 13.38 26.48
N TYR A 28 -9.80 14.35 26.93
CA TYR A 28 -8.75 14.96 26.13
C TYR A 28 -7.44 14.21 26.37
N LEU A 29 -6.81 13.77 25.29
CA LEU A 29 -5.68 12.84 25.34
C LEU A 29 -4.37 13.56 25.06
N THR A 30 -3.40 13.34 25.94
CA THR A 30 -2.01 13.72 25.71
C THR A 30 -1.22 12.47 25.37
N ASN A 31 -0.70 12.41 24.14
CA ASN A 31 -0.04 11.22 23.60
C ASN A 31 1.49 11.29 23.74
N ASP A 32 2.15 10.13 23.74
CA ASP A 32 3.60 10.04 23.56
C ASP A 32 4.02 10.23 22.08
N HIS A 33 5.32 10.12 21.80
CA HIS A 33 5.88 10.31 20.46
C HIS A 33 5.41 9.25 19.45
N LEU A 34 4.91 8.10 19.92
CA LEU A 34 4.33 7.04 19.08
C LEU A 34 2.81 7.18 18.93
N GLY A 35 2.19 8.15 19.60
CA GLY A 35 0.74 8.37 19.55
C GLY A 35 -0.04 7.59 20.61
N SER A 36 0.60 6.94 21.57
CA SER A 36 -0.11 6.25 22.66
C SER A 36 -0.59 7.26 23.72
N PRO A 37 -1.87 7.24 24.15
CA PRO A 37 -2.36 8.13 25.21
C PRO A 37 -1.64 7.89 26.54
N ARG A 38 -1.06 8.94 27.13
CA ARG A 38 -0.33 8.87 28.41
C ARG A 38 -1.06 9.56 29.55
N ILE A 39 -1.76 10.64 29.26
CA ILE A 39 -2.49 11.42 30.25
C ILE A 39 -3.83 11.80 29.65
N ASN A 40 -4.88 11.49 30.39
CA ASN A 40 -6.25 11.80 30.02
C ASN A 40 -6.75 12.91 30.95
N THR A 41 -7.44 13.90 30.38
CA THR A 41 -7.98 15.04 31.12
C THR A 41 -9.45 15.27 30.81
N ASP A 42 -10.20 15.82 31.78
CA ASP A 42 -11.58 16.23 31.59
C ASP A 42 -11.69 17.65 30.96
N ALA A 43 -12.92 18.12 30.73
CA ALA A 43 -13.18 19.46 30.19
C ALA A 43 -12.73 20.62 31.09
N ASN A 44 -12.42 20.36 32.36
CA ASN A 44 -11.88 21.34 33.29
C ASN A 44 -10.34 21.26 33.39
N GLY A 45 -9.71 20.36 32.64
CA GLY A 45 -8.25 20.13 32.66
C GLY A 45 -7.77 19.27 33.83
N ASN A 46 -8.66 18.62 34.59
CA ASN A 46 -8.25 17.71 35.65
C ASN A 46 -7.76 16.39 35.04
N VAL A 47 -6.68 15.82 35.57
CA VAL A 47 -6.18 14.51 35.17
C VAL A 47 -7.14 13.42 35.63
N THR A 48 -7.70 12.68 34.68
CA THR A 48 -8.64 11.57 34.92
C THR A 48 -7.93 10.22 34.93
N ALA A 49 -6.90 10.04 34.09
CA ALA A 49 -6.10 8.82 34.07
C ALA A 49 -4.67 9.08 33.56
N ARG A 50 -3.75 8.19 33.95
CA ARG A 50 -2.37 8.11 33.46
C ARG A 50 -2.08 6.68 33.05
N HIS A 51 -1.41 6.53 31.91
CA HIS A 51 -1.01 5.24 31.37
C HIS A 51 0.47 5.25 31.03
N ASP A 52 1.12 4.13 31.34
CA ASP A 52 2.47 3.84 30.91
C ASP A 52 2.49 2.50 30.18
N TYR A 53 3.32 2.38 29.15
CA TYR A 53 3.42 1.15 28.35
C TYR A 53 4.85 0.61 28.34
N HIS A 54 4.98 -0.72 28.35
CA HIS A 54 6.16 -1.42 27.89
C HIS A 54 6.37 -1.20 26.38
N PRO A 55 7.57 -1.49 25.84
CA PRO A 55 7.90 -1.21 24.44
C PRO A 55 6.90 -1.78 23.43
N PHE A 56 6.26 -2.91 23.73
CA PHE A 56 5.28 -3.57 22.85
C PHE A 56 3.81 -3.33 23.27
N GLY A 57 3.53 -2.30 24.06
CA GLY A 57 2.16 -1.87 24.32
C GLY A 57 1.45 -2.52 25.50
N GLU A 58 2.10 -3.44 26.21
CA GLU A 58 1.61 -3.92 27.50
C GLU A 58 1.58 -2.76 28.49
N GLU A 59 0.45 -2.56 29.16
CA GLU A 59 0.28 -1.47 30.12
C GLU A 59 1.01 -1.78 31.44
N ILE A 60 1.81 -0.83 31.89
CA ILE A 60 2.51 -0.91 33.17
C ILE A 60 1.52 -0.50 34.27
N GLY A 61 0.94 -1.50 34.92
CA GLY A 61 -0.01 -1.30 36.01
C GLY A 61 0.60 -0.66 37.27
N THR A 62 -0.26 -0.43 38.26
CA THR A 62 0.17 -0.01 39.60
C THR A 62 1.00 -1.11 40.24
N LEU A 63 2.21 -0.78 40.71
CA LEU A 63 3.11 -1.76 41.32
C LEU A 63 2.52 -2.29 42.64
N ALA A 64 2.71 -3.59 42.93
CA ALA A 64 2.39 -4.15 44.24
C ALA A 64 3.14 -3.37 45.34
N VAL A 65 2.43 -2.99 46.41
CA VAL A 65 2.97 -2.21 47.52
C VAL A 65 4.12 -2.97 48.18
N VAL A 66 5.35 -2.56 47.90
CA VAL A 66 6.54 -3.02 48.63
C VAL A 66 6.83 -2.00 49.74
N PRO A 67 6.72 -2.37 51.03
CA PRO A 67 7.04 -1.47 52.12
C PRO A 67 8.45 -0.88 51.97
N GLY A 68 8.55 0.45 51.98
CA GLY A 68 9.84 1.17 51.90
C GLY A 68 10.31 1.56 50.49
N SER A 69 9.56 1.24 49.42
CA SER A 69 9.86 1.70 48.06
C SER A 69 8.96 2.89 47.68
N PRO A 70 9.51 4.03 47.18
CA PRO A 70 8.70 5.08 46.56
C PRO A 70 7.99 4.49 45.35
N GLN A 71 6.65 4.43 45.39
CA GLN A 71 5.87 3.94 44.26
C GLN A 71 5.52 5.09 43.31
N PRO A 72 6.08 5.13 42.09
CA PRO A 72 5.77 6.20 41.15
C PRO A 72 4.38 6.05 40.50
N ARG A 73 3.78 4.84 40.54
CA ARG A 73 2.50 4.52 39.87
C ARG A 73 1.44 4.10 40.87
N THR A 74 0.70 5.07 41.37
CA THR A 74 -0.41 4.86 42.31
C THR A 74 -1.69 5.49 41.80
N THR A 75 -2.83 5.00 42.30
CA THR A 75 -4.15 5.61 42.02
C THR A 75 -4.22 7.06 42.49
N ALA A 76 -3.54 7.39 43.60
CA ALA A 76 -3.48 8.74 44.15
C ALA A 76 -2.85 9.78 43.20
N VAL A 77 -1.97 9.36 42.29
CA VAL A 77 -1.36 10.24 41.27
C VAL A 77 -1.98 10.05 39.88
N GLY A 78 -3.09 9.31 39.79
CA GLY A 78 -3.91 9.17 38.59
C GLY A 78 -3.65 7.92 37.74
N TYR A 79 -2.84 6.94 38.18
CA TYR A 79 -2.74 5.65 37.48
C TYR A 79 -3.94 4.78 37.85
N GLN A 80 -4.95 4.77 36.99
CA GLN A 80 -6.20 4.05 37.18
C GLN A 80 -6.83 3.70 35.83
N SER A 81 -7.79 2.78 35.85
CA SER A 81 -8.53 2.39 34.65
C SER A 81 -9.45 3.52 34.16
N ASP A 82 -9.72 3.51 32.86
CA ASP A 82 -10.66 4.40 32.22
C ASP A 82 -11.44 3.71 31.09
N SER A 83 -12.26 4.48 30.38
CA SER A 83 -13.05 4.01 29.25
C SER A 83 -12.47 4.41 27.89
N VAL A 84 -11.22 4.90 27.82
CA VAL A 84 -10.59 5.29 26.56
C VAL A 84 -10.21 4.03 25.81
N ARG A 85 -10.70 3.90 24.57
CA ARG A 85 -10.55 2.66 23.78
C ARG A 85 -9.23 2.56 23.04
N GLN A 86 -8.71 3.70 22.58
CA GLN A 86 -7.42 3.75 21.91
C GLN A 86 -6.29 3.68 22.94
N LYS A 87 -5.39 2.70 22.81
CA LYS A 87 -4.28 2.45 23.73
C LYS A 87 -2.95 2.59 22.97
N PHE A 88 -2.13 1.55 22.95
CA PHE A 88 -0.79 1.59 22.37
C PHE A 88 -0.83 1.97 20.88
N THR A 89 -0.04 2.98 20.51
CA THR A 89 0.07 3.55 19.15
C THR A 89 -1.26 3.93 18.49
N GLY A 90 -2.29 4.17 19.29
CA GLY A 90 -3.62 4.53 18.81
C GLY A 90 -4.43 3.35 18.24
N TYR A 91 -4.11 2.11 18.61
CA TYR A 91 -4.95 0.95 18.33
C TYR A 91 -6.08 0.78 19.34
N GLU A 92 -7.21 0.25 18.89
CA GLU A 92 -8.39 0.03 19.74
C GLU A 92 -8.22 -1.28 20.50
N ARG A 93 -8.11 -1.21 21.83
CA ARG A 93 -7.98 -2.40 22.67
C ARG A 93 -9.32 -3.06 22.90
N ASP A 94 -9.42 -4.32 22.52
CA ASP A 94 -10.53 -5.20 22.86
C ASP A 94 -10.21 -5.96 24.15
N ASN A 95 -10.91 -5.60 25.23
CA ASN A 95 -10.73 -6.20 26.54
C ASN A 95 -11.27 -7.64 26.64
N GLU A 96 -12.09 -8.11 25.69
CA GLU A 96 -12.56 -9.51 25.70
C GLU A 96 -11.47 -10.47 25.21
N THR A 97 -10.66 -10.01 24.24
CA THR A 97 -9.63 -10.85 23.59
C THR A 97 -8.20 -10.51 24.01
N ASP A 98 -7.99 -9.39 24.71
CA ASP A 98 -6.67 -8.82 25.00
C ASP A 98 -5.85 -8.55 23.71
N LEU A 99 -6.55 -8.19 22.63
CA LEU A 99 -5.96 -7.83 21.34
C LEU A 99 -6.27 -6.38 20.98
N ASP A 100 -5.34 -5.75 20.29
CA ASP A 100 -5.46 -4.38 19.80
C ASP A 100 -5.80 -4.41 18.30
N PHE A 101 -6.91 -3.78 17.90
CA PHE A 101 -7.34 -3.72 16.51
C PHE A 101 -6.51 -2.69 15.74
N ALA A 102 -5.61 -3.19 14.91
CA ALA A 102 -4.75 -2.39 14.05
C ALA A 102 -5.36 -2.14 12.67
N GLN A 103 -6.68 -2.24 12.48
CA GLN A 103 -7.35 -2.21 11.16
C GLN A 103 -7.13 -3.46 10.31
N ALA A 104 -5.94 -3.71 9.76
CA ALA A 104 -5.72 -4.87 8.89
C ALA A 104 -5.50 -6.18 9.65
N ARG A 105 -4.99 -6.08 10.89
CA ARG A 105 -4.67 -7.24 11.74
C ARG A 105 -5.02 -6.97 13.19
N MET A 106 -5.12 -8.04 13.98
CA MET A 106 -5.18 -7.96 15.44
C MET A 106 -3.76 -8.04 15.99
N TYR A 107 -3.37 -7.09 16.82
CA TYR A 107 -2.07 -7.02 17.47
C TYR A 107 -2.15 -7.59 18.89
N SER A 108 -1.23 -8.47 19.26
CA SER A 108 -1.10 -8.97 20.62
C SER A 108 0.06 -8.25 21.31
N TYR A 109 -0.28 -7.33 22.22
CA TYR A 109 0.72 -6.60 23.01
C TYR A 109 1.50 -7.54 23.95
N SER A 110 0.85 -8.60 24.47
CA SER A 110 1.47 -9.58 25.35
C SER A 110 2.52 -10.45 24.65
N HIS A 111 2.38 -10.68 23.34
CA HIS A 111 3.34 -11.42 22.53
C HIS A 111 4.26 -10.53 21.68
N GLY A 112 4.01 -9.22 21.67
CA GLY A 112 4.71 -8.22 20.86
C GLY A 112 4.61 -8.46 19.34
N ARG A 113 3.52 -9.06 18.86
CA ARG A 113 3.36 -9.46 17.45
C ARG A 113 1.90 -9.50 17.01
N PHE A 114 1.66 -9.56 15.71
CA PHE A 114 0.32 -9.74 15.16
C PHE A 114 -0.16 -11.19 15.32
N ALA A 115 -1.47 -11.35 15.50
CA ALA A 115 -2.15 -12.64 15.62
C ALA A 115 -2.32 -13.37 14.27
N SER A 116 -2.09 -12.66 13.16
CA SER A 116 -2.13 -13.19 11.79
C SER A 116 -0.91 -12.74 10.99
N ILE A 117 -0.60 -13.48 9.92
CA ILE A 117 0.36 -13.01 8.93
C ILE A 117 -0.14 -11.70 8.33
N ASP A 118 0.79 -10.80 8.02
CA ASP A 118 0.51 -9.71 7.08
C ASP A 118 -0.12 -10.30 5.83
N SER A 119 -1.17 -9.70 5.30
CA SER A 119 -1.81 -10.14 4.06
C SER A 119 -1.09 -9.56 2.84
N ASN A 120 -0.44 -8.40 3.03
CA ASN A 120 0.35 -7.71 2.03
C ASN A 120 1.64 -8.50 1.74
N LEU A 121 1.75 -9.13 0.56
CA LEU A 121 2.92 -9.92 0.18
C LEU A 121 4.19 -9.06 0.08
N GLU A 122 4.02 -7.76 -0.14
CA GLU A 122 5.12 -6.80 -0.20
C GLU A 122 5.71 -6.50 1.19
N SER A 123 5.10 -6.96 2.28
CA SER A 123 5.66 -6.84 3.63
C SER A 123 6.96 -7.64 3.79
N ALA A 124 7.27 -8.57 2.87
CA ALA A 124 8.48 -9.39 2.87
C ALA A 124 9.41 -9.01 1.71
N LYS A 125 10.64 -8.60 2.01
CA LYS A 125 11.65 -8.15 1.05
C LYS A 125 12.88 -9.04 1.06
N LEU A 126 13.36 -9.41 -0.12
CA LEU A 126 14.55 -10.25 -0.27
C LEU A 126 15.79 -9.56 0.31
N GLU A 127 15.87 -8.24 0.15
CA GLU A 127 16.94 -7.38 0.63
C GLU A 127 16.87 -7.15 2.15
N MET A 128 15.78 -7.55 2.82
CA MET A 128 15.56 -7.36 4.25
C MET A 128 15.09 -8.65 4.91
N PRO A 129 16.00 -9.56 5.32
CA PRO A 129 15.65 -10.86 5.89
C PRO A 129 14.72 -10.79 7.11
N GLN A 130 14.78 -9.71 7.90
CA GLN A 130 13.91 -9.53 9.07
C GLN A 130 12.43 -9.33 8.70
N SER A 131 12.15 -8.77 7.53
CA SER A 131 10.78 -8.54 7.01
C SER A 131 10.07 -9.84 6.62
N TRP A 132 10.80 -10.95 6.49
CA TRP A 132 10.23 -12.26 6.15
C TRP A 132 9.35 -12.81 7.27
N ASN A 133 9.56 -12.37 8.52
CA ASN A 133 8.64 -12.67 9.60
C ASN A 133 7.45 -11.71 9.57
N ARG A 134 6.44 -12.10 8.80
CA ARG A 134 5.20 -11.34 8.57
C ARG A 134 4.26 -11.27 9.78
N TYR A 135 4.64 -11.84 10.92
CA TYR A 135 3.93 -11.65 12.20
C TYR A 135 4.51 -10.48 13.01
N THR A 136 5.72 -10.01 12.70
CA THR A 136 6.40 -9.02 13.54
C THR A 136 5.66 -7.70 13.55
N TYR A 137 5.64 -7.06 14.72
CA TYR A 137 5.31 -5.65 14.83
C TYR A 137 6.59 -4.85 14.61
N VAL A 138 6.57 -4.01 13.58
CA VAL A 138 7.62 -3.02 13.25
C VAL A 138 9.07 -3.53 13.32
N LEU A 139 9.33 -4.71 12.74
CA LEU A 139 10.66 -5.34 12.74
C LEU A 139 11.27 -5.49 14.15
N SER A 140 10.42 -5.63 15.16
CA SER A 140 10.80 -5.73 16.57
C SER A 140 11.50 -4.49 17.14
N ASN A 141 11.28 -3.29 16.58
CA ASN A 141 11.77 -2.02 17.13
C ASN A 141 10.63 -1.01 17.43
N PRO A 142 9.81 -1.29 18.45
CA PRO A 142 8.56 -0.57 18.71
C PRO A 142 8.74 0.75 19.48
N LEU A 143 9.97 1.11 19.85
CA LEU A 143 10.26 2.40 20.48
C LEU A 143 10.44 3.52 19.46
N VAL A 144 10.72 3.16 18.21
CA VAL A 144 11.01 4.10 17.13
C VAL A 144 9.94 4.03 16.04
N TYR A 145 9.32 2.87 15.85
CA TYR A 145 8.36 2.64 14.75
C TYR A 145 6.96 2.35 15.26
N ILE A 146 6.01 2.76 14.42
CA ILE A 146 4.60 2.44 14.54
C ILE A 146 4.16 1.74 13.25
N ASP A 147 3.17 0.86 13.36
CA ASP A 147 2.45 0.30 12.23
C ASP A 147 1.04 0.92 12.28
N PRO A 148 0.70 1.95 11.48
CA PRO A 148 -0.54 2.71 11.69
C PRO A 148 -1.82 1.94 11.36
N ASN A 149 -1.74 0.96 10.46
CA ASN A 149 -2.90 0.25 9.92
C ASN A 149 -2.72 -1.27 9.93
N GLY A 150 -1.74 -1.76 10.68
CA GLY A 150 -1.47 -3.17 10.82
C GLY A 150 -0.98 -3.81 9.54
N GLU A 151 -0.42 -3.07 8.59
CA GLU A 151 0.29 -3.62 7.42
C GLU A 151 1.70 -3.02 7.46
N LEU A 152 2.73 -3.87 7.57
CA LEU A 152 4.08 -3.38 7.81
C LEU A 152 4.56 -2.55 6.62
N TRP A 153 4.64 -1.24 6.81
CA TRP A 153 5.17 -0.28 5.85
C TRP A 153 6.33 0.49 6.47
N VAL A 154 7.56 0.18 6.03
CA VAL A 154 8.81 0.78 6.51
C VAL A 154 9.60 1.29 5.32
N ALA A 155 10.13 2.52 5.43
CA ALA A 155 11.42 2.85 4.85
C ALA A 155 11.94 4.19 5.35
N SER A 156 13.15 4.23 5.92
CA SER A 156 13.88 5.51 6.03
C SER A 156 15.16 5.52 5.21
N GLY A 157 15.58 4.43 4.55
CA GLY A 157 16.78 4.29 3.69
C GLY A 157 18.07 5.04 4.09
N ASN A 158 18.21 5.46 5.34
CA ASN A 158 19.36 6.15 5.89
C ASN A 158 20.32 5.08 6.39
N LYS A 159 21.58 5.11 5.96
CA LYS A 159 22.56 4.09 6.38
C LYS A 159 22.72 4.05 7.91
N ASP A 160 22.52 5.19 8.58
CA ASP A 160 22.79 5.35 10.01
C ASP A 160 21.56 5.12 10.89
N ASN A 161 20.35 5.18 10.31
CA ASN A 161 19.10 4.80 10.98
C ASN A 161 18.05 4.37 9.94
N PRO A 162 18.15 3.15 9.39
CA PRO A 162 17.44 2.70 8.17
C PRO A 162 15.95 2.44 8.34
N PHE A 163 15.45 2.64 9.55
CA PHE A 163 14.08 2.40 9.88
C PHE A 163 13.61 3.65 10.63
N GLN A 164 12.57 4.28 10.11
CA GLN A 164 11.72 5.30 10.72
C GLN A 164 10.46 5.35 9.86
N TRP A 165 9.32 5.52 10.50
CA TRP A 165 8.11 5.87 9.78
C TRP A 165 8.31 7.31 9.26
N VAL A 166 8.38 7.51 7.94
CA VAL A 166 8.66 8.82 7.32
C VAL A 166 7.52 9.23 6.40
N ASP A 167 6.99 10.44 6.60
CA ASP A 167 5.99 11.05 5.71
C ASP A 167 6.58 11.37 4.33
N GLU A 168 7.88 11.64 4.24
CA GLU A 168 8.59 11.97 3.01
C GLU A 168 9.90 11.18 2.89
N CYS A 169 10.19 10.67 1.69
CA CYS A 169 11.42 9.95 1.39
C CYS A 169 12.61 10.92 1.27
N GLY A 170 13.65 10.72 2.08
CA GLY A 170 14.90 11.46 1.99
C GLY A 170 15.76 11.08 0.76
N LYS A 171 16.66 11.98 0.37
CA LYS A 171 17.54 11.77 -0.79
C LYS A 171 18.44 10.54 -0.59
N GLY A 172 18.33 9.55 -1.49
CA GLY A 172 19.15 8.33 -1.50
C GLY A 172 18.59 7.17 -0.68
N GLN A 173 17.34 7.29 -0.22
CA GLN A 173 16.64 6.27 0.56
C GLN A 173 15.77 5.39 -0.37
N ILE A 174 15.67 4.09 -0.09
CA ILE A 174 14.68 3.21 -0.75
C ILE A 174 13.41 3.26 0.08
N CYS A 175 12.51 4.19 -0.26
CA CYS A 175 11.19 4.29 0.36
C CYS A 175 10.07 4.18 -0.66
N PHE A 176 9.03 3.44 -0.29
CA PHE A 176 7.76 3.45 -0.99
C PHE A 176 6.95 4.57 -0.35
N GLU A 177 7.00 5.72 -0.97
CA GLU A 177 6.18 6.89 -0.60
C GLU A 177 4.74 6.70 -1.07
N VAL A 178 4.57 5.94 -2.16
CA VAL A 178 3.29 5.59 -2.77
C VAL A 178 3.41 4.17 -3.29
N ILE A 179 2.41 3.33 -3.02
CA ILE A 179 2.32 1.98 -3.59
C ILE A 179 0.85 1.59 -3.79
N ALA A 180 0.60 0.69 -4.71
CA ALA A 180 -0.59 -0.14 -4.78
C ALA A 180 -0.26 -1.58 -4.37
N VAL A 181 -1.16 -2.22 -3.62
CA VAL A 181 -1.06 -3.60 -3.14
C VAL A 181 -2.40 -4.31 -3.34
N GLY A 182 -2.38 -5.53 -3.85
CA GLY A 182 -3.56 -6.40 -3.86
C GLY A 182 -3.82 -7.03 -2.50
N ILE A 183 -5.03 -6.85 -1.95
CA ILE A 183 -5.47 -7.43 -0.67
C ILE A 183 -6.80 -8.14 -0.87
N GLY A 184 -6.78 -9.47 -0.98
CA GLY A 184 -8.00 -10.24 -1.26
C GLY A 184 -8.65 -9.81 -2.58
N ASN A 185 -9.87 -9.28 -2.54
CA ASN A 185 -10.61 -8.81 -3.73
C ASN A 185 -10.58 -7.28 -3.92
N LYS A 186 -9.59 -6.59 -3.34
CA LYS A 186 -9.41 -5.15 -3.53
C LYS A 186 -7.95 -4.80 -3.84
N LEU A 187 -7.78 -3.65 -4.49
CA LEU A 187 -6.51 -2.98 -4.64
C LEU A 187 -6.44 -1.82 -3.64
N ARG A 188 -5.47 -1.83 -2.74
CA ARG A 188 -5.22 -0.73 -1.81
C ARG A 188 -4.08 0.13 -2.30
N VAL A 189 -4.31 1.43 -2.41
CA VAL A 189 -3.26 2.42 -2.69
C VAL A 189 -2.91 3.14 -1.39
N TYR A 190 -1.63 3.12 -1.05
CA TYR A 190 -1.01 4.02 -0.10
C TYR A 190 -0.49 5.22 -0.88
N GLY A 191 -1.07 6.39 -0.64
CA GLY A 191 -0.73 7.65 -1.28
C GLY A 191 0.36 8.41 -0.56
N SER A 192 0.70 9.59 -1.10
CA SER A 192 1.85 10.37 -0.63
C SER A 192 1.53 11.28 0.57
N ASN A 193 0.28 11.34 1.04
CA ASN A 193 -0.11 12.23 2.13
C ASN A 193 -0.15 11.50 3.49
N ASN A 194 1.02 11.08 3.98
CA ASN A 194 1.20 10.43 5.27
C ASN A 194 0.55 9.03 5.38
N ALA A 195 0.56 8.45 6.59
CA ALA A 195 0.13 7.06 6.87
C ALA A 195 -1.33 6.77 6.55
N TYR A 196 -2.13 7.82 6.50
CA TYR A 196 -3.57 7.75 6.46
C TYR A 196 -4.13 7.96 5.06
N ASP A 197 -3.27 8.28 4.09
CA ASP A 197 -3.65 8.39 2.69
C ASP A 197 -3.80 7.00 2.08
N ILE A 198 -4.90 6.33 2.43
CA ILE A 198 -5.21 4.98 2.01
C ILE A 198 -6.49 5.02 1.19
N THR A 199 -6.41 4.61 -0.07
CA THR A 199 -7.56 4.48 -0.96
C THR A 199 -7.75 3.04 -1.38
N ASP A 200 -8.91 2.46 -1.08
CA ASP A 200 -9.28 1.11 -1.50
C ASP A 200 -10.13 1.14 -2.78
N TYR A 201 -9.74 0.38 -3.79
CA TYR A 201 -10.49 0.11 -5.02
C TYR A 201 -11.01 -1.32 -4.98
N GLN A 202 -12.32 -1.49 -4.95
CA GLN A 202 -12.93 -2.82 -4.92
C GLN A 202 -12.96 -3.44 -6.31
N ALA A 203 -12.57 -4.70 -6.41
CA ALA A 203 -12.76 -5.45 -7.64
C ALA A 203 -14.23 -5.85 -7.76
N ASN A 204 -14.73 -5.89 -9.00
CA ASN A 204 -16.10 -6.33 -9.26
C ASN A 204 -16.25 -7.86 -9.08
N GLU A 205 -17.44 -8.40 -9.38
CA GLU A 205 -17.72 -9.85 -9.31
C GLU A 205 -16.80 -10.74 -10.16
N ASN A 206 -16.11 -10.14 -11.15
CA ASN A 206 -15.16 -10.82 -12.03
C ASN A 206 -13.70 -10.67 -11.57
N GLY A 207 -13.45 -10.04 -10.42
CA GLY A 207 -12.09 -9.85 -9.87
C GLY A 207 -11.28 -8.77 -10.60
N VAL A 208 -11.93 -7.84 -11.28
CA VAL A 208 -11.27 -6.74 -12.01
C VAL A 208 -11.59 -5.35 -11.45
N ILE A 209 -10.61 -4.46 -11.49
CA ILE A 209 -10.58 -3.09 -10.98
C ILE A 209 -10.86 -2.10 -12.12
N ASN A 210 -11.70 -1.10 -11.87
CA ASN A 210 -11.93 0.00 -12.81
C ASN A 210 -10.69 0.92 -12.86
N VAL A 211 -9.95 0.85 -13.95
CA VAL A 211 -8.68 1.59 -14.12
C VAL A 211 -8.92 3.09 -14.29
N ARG A 212 -10.10 3.49 -14.79
CA ARG A 212 -10.44 4.91 -14.93
C ARG A 212 -10.63 5.56 -13.55
N GLU A 213 -11.21 4.84 -12.60
CA GLU A 213 -11.27 5.30 -11.20
C GLU A 213 -9.87 5.35 -10.58
N LEU A 214 -9.07 4.30 -10.75
CA LEU A 214 -7.69 4.28 -10.27
C LEU A 214 -6.84 5.43 -10.83
N SER A 215 -7.03 5.79 -12.11
CA SER A 215 -6.32 6.90 -12.76
C SER A 215 -6.65 8.29 -12.18
N ARG A 216 -7.75 8.41 -11.43
CA ARG A 216 -8.15 9.65 -10.73
C ARG A 216 -7.46 9.80 -9.38
N HIS A 217 -6.80 8.76 -8.86
CA HIS A 217 -5.98 8.90 -7.67
C HIS A 217 -4.97 10.04 -7.86
N HIS A 218 -4.78 10.89 -6.86
CA HIS A 218 -3.93 12.06 -7.00
C HIS A 218 -2.45 11.70 -7.24
N ASN A 219 -1.99 10.54 -6.77
CA ASN A 219 -0.68 9.99 -7.12
C ASN A 219 -0.63 9.16 -8.41
N ALA A 220 -1.73 8.90 -9.10
CA ALA A 220 -1.70 8.13 -10.34
C ALA A 220 -0.93 8.90 -11.43
N ARG A 221 0.14 8.29 -11.94
CA ARG A 221 1.02 8.85 -12.99
C ARG A 221 0.70 8.35 -14.39
N PHE A 222 -0.54 7.94 -14.60
CA PHE A 222 -1.07 7.54 -15.89
C PHE A 222 -2.46 8.13 -16.12
N ILE A 223 -2.90 8.16 -17.38
CA ILE A 223 -4.27 8.49 -17.80
C ILE A 223 -4.81 7.41 -18.72
N VAL A 224 -6.13 7.23 -18.71
CA VAL A 224 -6.83 6.34 -19.64
C VAL A 224 -7.24 7.14 -20.88
N ALA A 225 -6.79 6.73 -22.06
CA ALA A 225 -7.17 7.37 -23.31
C ALA A 225 -8.61 6.99 -23.71
N ASP A 226 -9.37 7.95 -24.24
CA ASP A 226 -10.77 7.75 -24.67
C ASP A 226 -10.89 6.99 -26.02
N GLY A 227 -9.99 6.05 -26.28
CA GLY A 227 -9.71 5.54 -27.63
C GLY A 227 -10.48 4.30 -28.07
N GLN A 228 -11.25 3.64 -27.21
CA GLN A 228 -11.85 2.33 -27.51
C GLN A 228 -13.39 2.30 -27.54
N ASN A 229 -14.09 3.43 -27.34
CA ASN A 229 -15.56 3.47 -27.20
C ASN A 229 -16.14 2.53 -26.11
N VAL A 230 -15.32 2.00 -25.20
CA VAL A 230 -15.76 1.34 -23.98
C VAL A 230 -15.76 2.36 -22.84
N PRO A 231 -16.89 2.57 -22.15
CA PRO A 231 -16.99 3.59 -21.10
C PRO A 231 -16.10 3.28 -19.88
N GLU A 232 -15.72 2.02 -19.68
CA GLU A 232 -15.00 1.55 -18.51
C GLU A 232 -13.94 0.51 -18.91
N GLU A 233 -12.70 0.76 -18.50
CA GLU A 233 -11.53 -0.08 -18.76
C GLU A 233 -11.13 -0.77 -17.45
N TYR A 234 -10.91 -2.08 -17.51
CA TYR A 234 -10.68 -2.91 -16.34
C TYR A 234 -9.40 -3.72 -16.45
N LEU A 235 -8.77 -3.94 -15.31
CA LEU A 235 -7.62 -4.82 -15.14
C LEU A 235 -7.84 -5.71 -13.93
N ASN A 236 -7.27 -6.92 -13.93
CA ASN A 236 -7.19 -7.71 -12.70
C ASN A 236 -6.38 -6.95 -11.64
N ILE A 237 -6.46 -7.38 -10.39
CA ILE A 237 -5.82 -6.69 -9.26
C ILE A 237 -4.31 -6.54 -9.48
N ASP A 238 -3.62 -7.60 -9.93
CA ASP A 238 -2.17 -7.59 -10.14
C ASP A 238 -1.76 -6.64 -11.28
N ALA A 239 -2.51 -6.61 -12.38
CA ALA A 239 -2.35 -5.71 -13.52
C ALA A 239 -2.59 -4.26 -13.15
N ALA A 240 -3.65 -3.96 -12.40
CA ALA A 240 -3.90 -2.63 -11.88
C ALA A 240 -2.80 -2.17 -10.90
N MET A 241 -2.37 -3.07 -10.01
CA MET A 241 -1.26 -2.86 -9.07
C MET A 241 0.03 -2.49 -9.80
N ASN A 242 0.45 -3.32 -10.76
CA ASN A 242 1.70 -3.09 -11.49
C ASN A 242 1.63 -1.84 -12.35
N LEU A 243 0.48 -1.55 -13.00
CA LEU A 243 0.32 -0.31 -13.75
C LEU A 243 0.54 0.91 -12.86
N PHE A 244 -0.08 0.92 -11.68
CA PHE A 244 0.05 2.04 -10.75
C PHE A 244 1.49 2.21 -10.25
N ASN A 245 2.09 1.11 -9.77
CA ASN A 245 3.46 1.13 -9.22
C ASN A 245 4.50 1.50 -10.28
N ALA A 246 4.46 0.86 -11.45
CA ALA A 246 5.40 1.14 -12.52
C ALA A 246 5.25 2.57 -13.06
N ALA A 247 4.01 3.09 -13.16
CA ALA A 247 3.81 4.49 -13.56
C ALA A 247 4.37 5.47 -12.52
N TYR A 248 4.19 5.19 -11.23
CA TYR A 248 4.72 6.02 -10.15
C TYR A 248 6.26 6.02 -10.16
N ASP A 249 6.88 4.83 -10.23
CA ASP A 249 8.33 4.67 -10.27
C ASP A 249 8.94 5.28 -11.54
N TYR A 250 8.27 5.14 -12.69
CA TYR A 250 8.70 5.78 -13.92
C TYR A 250 8.75 7.31 -13.77
N ASN A 251 7.72 7.91 -13.16
CA ASN A 251 7.69 9.35 -12.93
C ASN A 251 8.77 9.81 -11.94
N LYS A 252 9.17 8.98 -10.97
CA LYS A 252 10.32 9.29 -10.10
C LYS A 252 11.63 9.39 -10.89
N LEU A 253 11.82 8.52 -11.87
CA LEU A 253 13.00 8.52 -12.74
C LEU A 253 12.96 9.67 -13.77
N TYR A 254 11.76 10.02 -14.26
CA TYR A 254 11.54 11.07 -15.25
C TYR A 254 10.43 12.05 -14.82
N PRO A 255 10.70 12.95 -13.84
CA PRO A 255 9.67 13.80 -13.22
C PRO A 255 9.08 14.87 -14.17
N ASN A 256 9.81 15.22 -15.23
CA ASN A 256 9.39 16.20 -16.22
C ASN A 256 8.60 15.59 -17.40
N ASP A 257 8.51 14.26 -17.47
CA ASP A 257 7.73 13.58 -18.50
C ASP A 257 6.23 13.74 -18.24
N GLU A 258 5.43 13.76 -19.31
CA GLU A 258 3.98 13.69 -19.22
C GLU A 258 3.53 12.32 -18.65
N LYS A 259 2.31 12.25 -18.08
CA LYS A 259 1.74 11.00 -17.57
C LYS A 259 1.71 9.92 -18.66
N LEU A 260 1.96 8.67 -18.26
CA LEU A 260 1.80 7.52 -19.15
C LEU A 260 0.36 7.45 -19.67
N VAL A 261 0.19 7.01 -20.91
CA VAL A 261 -1.14 6.90 -21.51
C VAL A 261 -1.48 5.43 -21.68
N PHE A 262 -2.39 4.96 -20.84
CA PHE A 262 -3.03 3.66 -20.94
C PHE A 262 -4.07 3.70 -22.06
N THR A 263 -3.93 2.81 -23.04
CA THR A 263 -4.71 2.85 -24.28
C THR A 263 -5.71 1.73 -24.45
N ALA A 264 -5.59 0.64 -23.70
CA ALA A 264 -6.50 -0.48 -23.77
C ALA A 264 -6.35 -1.39 -22.54
N GLY A 265 -7.48 -1.89 -22.07
CA GLY A 265 -7.62 -2.95 -21.07
C GLY A 265 -8.78 -3.89 -21.43
N SER A 266 -9.40 -4.43 -20.39
CA SER A 266 -10.53 -5.35 -20.52
C SER A 266 -11.86 -4.68 -20.22
N GLU A 267 -12.94 -5.31 -20.68
CA GLU A 267 -14.32 -4.97 -20.29
C GLU A 267 -14.56 -5.34 -18.80
N SER A 268 -15.71 -4.94 -18.25
CA SER A 268 -16.10 -5.27 -16.87
C SER A 268 -16.18 -6.77 -16.58
N THR A 269 -16.31 -7.60 -17.63
CA THR A 269 -16.27 -9.07 -17.53
C THR A 269 -14.85 -9.64 -17.39
N GLY A 270 -13.84 -8.77 -17.45
CA GLY A 270 -12.43 -9.11 -17.59
C GLY A 270 -12.04 -9.54 -19.01
N LYS A 271 -12.97 -9.70 -19.95
CA LYS A 271 -12.60 -10.08 -21.32
C LYS A 271 -11.97 -8.90 -22.06
N PRO A 272 -10.99 -9.14 -22.96
CA PRO A 272 -10.45 -8.07 -23.80
C PRO A 272 -11.57 -7.42 -24.62
N GLY A 273 -11.49 -6.10 -24.80
CA GLY A 273 -12.38 -5.38 -25.71
C GLY A 273 -12.31 -5.91 -27.15
N MET A 274 -13.32 -5.60 -27.96
CA MET A 274 -13.42 -6.08 -29.34
C MET A 274 -12.81 -5.09 -30.35
N CYS A 275 -11.76 -5.52 -31.05
CA CYS A 275 -11.15 -4.82 -32.18
C CYS A 275 -11.78 -5.32 -33.49
N GLY A 276 -13.01 -4.87 -33.75
CA GLY A 276 -13.84 -5.37 -34.85
C GLY A 276 -14.50 -6.71 -34.49
N LYS A 277 -14.18 -7.80 -35.20
CA LYS A 277 -14.73 -9.15 -34.94
C LYS A 277 -13.83 -10.04 -34.07
N ARG A 278 -12.78 -9.49 -33.46
CA ARG A 278 -11.78 -10.25 -32.68
C ARG A 278 -11.42 -9.48 -31.40
N PRO A 279 -11.05 -10.18 -30.32
CA PRO A 279 -10.46 -9.55 -29.14
C PRO A 279 -9.24 -8.71 -29.51
N CYS A 280 -9.10 -7.55 -28.88
CA CYS A 280 -7.95 -6.66 -29.05
C CYS A 280 -6.65 -7.29 -28.49
N HIS A 281 -6.75 -8.10 -27.44
CA HIS A 281 -5.62 -8.73 -26.75
C HIS A 281 -5.81 -10.24 -26.54
N SER A 282 -4.81 -10.92 -25.97
CA SER A 282 -4.84 -12.36 -25.66
C SER A 282 -5.86 -12.68 -24.56
N GLY A 283 -6.31 -13.94 -24.50
CA GLY A 283 -7.58 -14.32 -23.86
C GLY A 283 -7.63 -14.38 -22.33
N HIS A 284 -6.72 -13.74 -21.60
CA HIS A 284 -6.70 -13.76 -20.13
C HIS A 284 -7.43 -12.54 -19.54
N LYS A 285 -8.03 -12.72 -18.36
CA LYS A 285 -9.05 -11.79 -17.88
C LYS A 285 -8.46 -10.56 -17.18
N GLY A 286 -8.33 -9.43 -17.87
CA GLY A 286 -7.85 -8.18 -17.26
C GLY A 286 -6.32 -8.10 -17.12
N ASP A 287 -5.58 -8.88 -17.91
CA ASP A 287 -4.15 -9.12 -17.69
C ASP A 287 -3.24 -8.18 -18.50
N ASP A 288 -3.80 -7.61 -19.56
CA ASP A 288 -3.07 -6.94 -20.62
C ASP A 288 -3.12 -5.41 -20.48
N ILE A 289 -1.95 -4.78 -20.56
CA ILE A 289 -1.73 -3.35 -20.43
C ILE A 289 -1.08 -2.85 -21.72
N ASP A 290 -1.80 -1.98 -22.43
CA ASP A 290 -1.24 -1.26 -23.56
C ASP A 290 -0.92 0.19 -23.18
N LEU A 291 0.32 0.59 -23.45
CA LEU A 291 0.82 1.93 -23.20
C LEU A 291 1.31 2.59 -24.49
N ARG A 292 1.14 3.92 -24.61
CA ARG A 292 1.87 4.68 -25.64
C ARG A 292 3.36 4.69 -25.33
N TYR A 293 4.18 4.61 -26.39
CA TYR A 293 5.61 4.91 -26.29
C TYR A 293 5.84 6.36 -25.89
N MET A 294 6.95 6.63 -25.22
CA MET A 294 7.42 7.97 -24.87
C MET A 294 8.49 8.43 -25.87
N ASP A 295 8.42 9.69 -26.31
CA ASP A 295 9.50 10.30 -27.08
C ASP A 295 10.63 10.83 -26.17
N LYS A 296 11.70 11.33 -26.80
CA LYS A 296 12.88 11.87 -26.10
C LYS A 296 12.59 13.07 -25.18
N ASN A 297 11.46 13.75 -25.40
CA ASN A 297 11.03 14.90 -24.61
C ASN A 297 10.05 14.50 -23.50
N GLY A 298 9.79 13.20 -23.33
CA GLY A 298 8.87 12.72 -22.31
C GLY A 298 7.41 12.84 -22.70
N LYS A 299 7.08 12.81 -24.00
CA LYS A 299 5.71 12.91 -24.48
C LYS A 299 5.17 11.58 -25.03
N PRO A 300 3.94 11.17 -24.66
CA PRO A 300 3.27 10.01 -25.25
C PRO A 300 3.04 10.17 -26.76
N ILE A 301 3.56 9.23 -27.54
CA ILE A 301 3.50 9.24 -29.00
C ILE A 301 2.19 8.58 -29.46
N ARG A 302 1.46 9.25 -30.36
CA ARG A 302 0.28 8.69 -31.04
C ARG A 302 0.57 8.42 -32.51
N GLY A 303 0.00 7.35 -33.04
CA GLY A 303 0.00 7.03 -34.47
C GLY A 303 0.73 5.73 -34.80
N ASN A 304 0.63 5.33 -36.07
CA ASN A 304 1.32 4.14 -36.56
C ASN A 304 2.84 4.35 -36.52
N ASN A 305 3.58 3.28 -36.23
CA ASN A 305 5.05 3.29 -36.14
C ASN A 305 5.62 4.24 -35.06
N ALA A 306 4.86 4.49 -33.99
CA ALA A 306 5.36 5.21 -32.81
C ALA A 306 6.66 4.60 -32.25
N VAL A 307 6.83 3.30 -32.37
CA VAL A 307 8.03 2.56 -31.95
C VAL A 307 9.33 3.10 -32.55
N GLU A 308 9.30 3.63 -33.77
CA GLU A 308 10.47 4.21 -34.43
C GLU A 308 10.91 5.52 -33.78
N LYS A 309 9.93 6.32 -33.32
CA LYS A 309 10.13 7.61 -32.65
C LYS A 309 10.34 7.47 -31.13
N ALA A 310 10.07 6.29 -30.58
CA ALA A 310 10.21 6.02 -29.16
C ALA A 310 11.66 6.19 -28.70
N ASP A 311 11.82 6.81 -27.54
CA ASP A 311 13.10 6.93 -26.86
C ASP A 311 13.53 5.57 -26.31
N VAL A 312 14.79 5.21 -26.55
CA VAL A 312 15.31 3.87 -26.21
C VAL A 312 15.43 3.70 -24.71
N GLU A 313 15.92 4.71 -24.00
CA GLU A 313 16.16 4.65 -22.57
C GLU A 313 14.84 4.57 -21.80
N ARG A 314 13.91 5.49 -22.05
CA ARG A 314 12.58 5.49 -21.41
C ARG A 314 11.81 4.19 -21.65
N THR A 315 11.84 3.68 -22.88
CA THR A 315 11.13 2.43 -23.20
C THR A 315 11.75 1.25 -22.47
N LYS A 316 13.09 1.17 -22.39
CA LYS A 316 13.77 0.14 -21.59
C LYS A 316 13.44 0.25 -20.10
N THR A 317 13.44 1.46 -19.55
CA THR A 317 13.05 1.69 -18.16
C THR A 317 11.62 1.22 -17.88
N LEU A 318 10.66 1.52 -18.77
CA LEU A 318 9.30 1.00 -18.65
C LEU A 318 9.27 -0.54 -18.69
N ILE A 319 9.98 -1.15 -19.65
CA ILE A 319 10.09 -2.61 -19.74
C ILE A 319 10.65 -3.20 -18.43
N ASP A 320 11.72 -2.63 -17.88
CA ASP A 320 12.37 -3.13 -16.68
C ASP A 320 11.48 -2.95 -15.43
N LEU A 321 10.73 -1.86 -15.33
CA LEU A 321 9.74 -1.64 -14.26
C LEU A 321 8.60 -2.66 -14.34
N PHE A 322 8.05 -2.90 -15.53
CA PHE A 322 6.95 -3.85 -15.71
C PHE A 322 7.40 -5.32 -15.58
N THR A 323 8.66 -5.63 -15.87
CA THR A 323 9.21 -6.99 -15.73
C THR A 323 9.81 -7.27 -14.35
N GLY A 324 9.81 -6.30 -13.43
CA GLY A 324 10.32 -6.48 -12.07
C GLY A 324 11.83 -6.43 -11.92
N ARG A 325 12.55 -5.92 -12.93
CA ARG A 325 14.02 -5.88 -12.91
C ARG A 325 14.59 -4.75 -12.07
N ILE A 326 13.83 -3.67 -11.87
CA ILE A 326 14.25 -2.48 -11.13
C ILE A 326 13.17 -1.93 -10.17
N GLY A 327 12.07 -2.67 -9.94
CA GLY A 327 10.93 -2.22 -9.13
C GLY A 327 9.94 -3.35 -8.78
N PHE A 328 8.77 -2.97 -8.26
CA PHE A 328 7.71 -3.86 -7.71
C PHE A 328 6.89 -4.63 -8.76
N GLY A 329 7.36 -4.65 -10.01
CA GLY A 329 6.71 -5.43 -11.05
C GLY A 329 6.82 -6.92 -10.74
N GLY A 330 5.70 -7.61 -10.49
CA GLY A 330 5.70 -9.07 -10.51
C GLY A 330 6.27 -9.59 -11.85
N ASN A 331 6.89 -10.78 -11.87
CA ASN A 331 7.40 -11.42 -13.09
C ASN A 331 6.29 -11.51 -14.16
N ARG A 332 6.28 -10.54 -15.10
CA ARG A 332 5.36 -10.49 -16.25
C ARG A 332 5.94 -11.33 -17.37
N ASN A 333 5.15 -12.27 -17.87
CA ASN A 333 5.62 -13.26 -18.83
C ASN A 333 5.65 -12.74 -20.28
N GLU A 334 4.96 -11.64 -20.59
CA GLU A 334 4.86 -11.11 -21.95
C GLU A 334 5.07 -9.59 -22.01
N VAL A 335 6.13 -9.17 -22.69
CA VAL A 335 6.32 -7.76 -23.07
C VAL A 335 6.57 -7.71 -24.57
N TYR A 336 5.70 -7.00 -25.29
CA TYR A 336 5.77 -6.89 -26.74
C TYR A 336 5.93 -5.45 -27.21
N THR A 337 6.78 -5.30 -28.22
CA THR A 337 7.08 -4.08 -28.94
C THR A 337 7.18 -4.39 -30.43
N GLY A 338 6.92 -3.38 -31.26
CA GLY A 338 7.08 -3.46 -32.70
C GLY A 338 8.54 -3.41 -33.19
N ASN A 339 9.51 -3.33 -32.27
CA ASN A 339 10.94 -3.36 -32.59
C ASN A 339 11.74 -3.93 -31.40
N GLN A 340 11.76 -5.26 -31.26
CA GLN A 340 12.30 -5.96 -30.07
C GLN A 340 13.80 -5.70 -29.86
N SER A 341 14.57 -5.75 -30.96
CA SER A 341 16.02 -5.57 -30.92
C SER A 341 16.43 -4.17 -30.47
N LYS A 342 15.66 -3.13 -30.84
CA LYS A 342 15.88 -1.74 -30.39
C LYS A 342 15.85 -1.62 -28.86
N PHE A 343 15.01 -2.39 -28.19
CA PHE A 343 14.84 -2.32 -26.72
C PHE A 343 15.47 -3.51 -25.97
N GLY A 344 16.18 -4.41 -26.66
CA GLY A 344 16.87 -5.52 -26.02
C GLY A 344 15.95 -6.64 -25.52
N LEU A 345 14.78 -6.79 -26.14
CA LEU A 345 13.85 -7.88 -25.87
C LEU A 345 14.07 -9.06 -26.83
N PRO A 346 13.71 -10.30 -26.43
CA PRO A 346 13.85 -11.46 -27.30
C PRO A 346 12.95 -11.36 -28.55
N PRO A 347 13.34 -11.97 -29.67
CA PRO A 347 12.55 -11.93 -30.90
C PRO A 347 11.21 -12.66 -30.73
N ILE A 348 10.16 -12.12 -31.37
CA ILE A 348 8.80 -12.68 -31.39
C ILE A 348 8.33 -12.92 -32.84
N PRO A 349 7.22 -13.62 -33.08
CA PRO A 349 6.71 -13.81 -34.44
C PRO A 349 6.49 -12.47 -35.18
N PRO A 350 6.90 -12.33 -36.45
CA PRO A 350 6.82 -11.06 -37.20
C PRO A 350 5.41 -10.48 -37.30
N ARG A 351 4.39 -11.35 -37.27
CA ARG A 351 2.98 -10.93 -37.26
C ARG A 351 2.60 -10.21 -35.97
N THR A 352 3.15 -10.64 -34.84
CA THR A 352 2.91 -10.02 -33.53
C THR A 352 3.65 -8.69 -33.45
N GLU A 353 4.91 -8.65 -33.89
CA GLU A 353 5.70 -7.41 -33.95
C GLU A 353 4.99 -6.29 -34.74
N LYS A 354 4.45 -6.60 -35.92
CA LYS A 354 3.70 -5.63 -36.75
C LYS A 354 2.46 -5.03 -36.09
N LYS A 355 1.89 -5.67 -35.06
CA LYS A 355 0.72 -5.17 -34.33
C LYS A 355 1.09 -4.19 -33.20
N HIS A 356 2.33 -4.20 -32.73
CA HIS A 356 2.80 -3.43 -31.56
C HIS A 356 3.68 -2.24 -31.97
N THR A 357 3.49 -1.72 -33.18
CA THR A 357 4.27 -0.59 -33.69
C THR A 357 3.79 0.76 -33.16
N ASN A 358 2.57 0.82 -32.61
CA ASN A 358 1.93 2.03 -32.08
C ASN A 358 1.83 2.06 -30.54
N HIS A 359 2.08 0.94 -29.85
CA HIS A 359 2.01 0.81 -28.39
C HIS A 359 3.06 -0.19 -27.86
N LEU A 360 3.40 -0.06 -26.59
CA LEU A 360 4.11 -1.05 -25.79
C LEU A 360 3.05 -1.90 -25.08
N HIS A 361 3.12 -3.21 -25.23
CA HIS A 361 2.20 -4.14 -24.59
C HIS A 361 2.89 -4.92 -23.48
N VAL A 362 2.18 -5.07 -22.37
CA VAL A 362 2.61 -5.84 -21.19
C VAL A 362 1.45 -6.74 -20.77
N GLY A 363 1.64 -8.06 -20.82
CA GLY A 363 0.63 -9.06 -20.49
C GLY A 363 1.07 -10.05 -19.41
N MET A 364 0.11 -10.83 -18.89
CA MET A 364 0.37 -11.98 -18.02
C MET A 364 0.02 -13.27 -18.77
N GLN A 365 0.98 -14.20 -18.88
CA GLN A 365 0.62 -15.60 -19.11
C GLN A 365 0.25 -16.22 -17.77
N GLU A 366 -0.78 -17.07 -17.75
CA GLU A 366 -0.90 -18.06 -16.69
C GLU A 366 0.46 -18.73 -16.50
N VAL A 367 1.01 -18.66 -15.29
CA VAL A 367 1.90 -19.72 -14.84
C VAL A 367 1.03 -20.96 -14.94
N SER A 368 1.22 -21.76 -16.00
CA SER A 368 0.63 -23.08 -16.06
C SER A 368 0.94 -23.70 -14.72
N THR A 369 -0.10 -23.94 -13.91
CA THR A 369 0.03 -24.53 -12.59
C THR A 369 1.16 -25.53 -12.65
N PHE A 370 2.13 -25.40 -11.75
CA PHE A 370 3.12 -26.43 -11.50
C PHE A 370 2.31 -27.66 -11.05
N ARG A 371 1.73 -28.40 -12.01
CA ARG A 371 1.25 -29.75 -11.80
C ARG A 371 2.53 -30.48 -11.50
N ALA A 372 2.83 -30.58 -10.21
CA ALA A 372 3.70 -31.60 -9.70
C ALA A 372 3.22 -32.89 -10.35
N ARG A 373 3.91 -33.33 -11.40
CA ARG A 373 3.82 -34.70 -11.88
C ARG A 373 4.32 -35.51 -10.70
N THR A 374 3.40 -35.95 -9.85
CA THR A 374 3.62 -37.10 -8.99
C THR A 374 3.98 -38.25 -9.92
N LYS A 375 5.29 -38.47 -10.10
CA LYS A 375 5.78 -39.78 -10.51
C LYS A 375 5.44 -40.71 -9.35
N ARG A 376 4.34 -41.46 -9.49
CA ARG A 376 4.17 -42.71 -8.76
C ARG A 376 5.38 -43.58 -9.13
N ARG A 377 6.15 -43.98 -8.12
CA ARG A 377 6.99 -45.17 -8.21
C ARG A 377 6.10 -46.40 -8.15
#